data_AF-A0A3D0Q065-F1
#
_entry.id   AF-A0A3D0Q065-F1
#
_cell.length_a   1.000
_cell.length_b   1.000
_cell.length_c   1.000
_cell.angle_alpha   90.00
_cell.angle_beta   90.00
_cell.angle_gamma   90.00
#
_symmetry.space_group_name_H-M   'P 1'
#
loop_
_entity.id
_entity.type
_entity.pdbx_description
1 polymer ?
#
loop_
_entity_poly.entity_id
_entity_poly.type
_entity_poly.pdbx_seq_one_letter_code
_entity_poly.pdbx_strand_id
1 'polypeptide(L)' 'MRLLTLTLAVLVLLLSATAWGHDAIPDISPESLYSNGFEGLILDVRSAEEFAEGHVPGALNVP' A
#
# COMPACT_ATOMS: atom_id res chain seq x y z
N MET A 1 0.50 -38.72 18.91
CA MET A 1 1.56 -38.13 18.06
C MET A 1 1.04 -37.69 16.70
N ARG A 2 0.34 -38.56 15.93
CA ARG A 2 -0.24 -38.21 14.60
C ARG A 2 -1.31 -37.11 14.61
N LEU A 3 -2.11 -37.00 15.68
CA LEU A 3 -3.15 -35.97 15.81
C LEU A 3 -2.55 -34.58 16.06
N LEU A 4 -1.52 -34.49 16.90
CA LEU A 4 -0.82 -33.24 17.23
C LEU A 4 -0.11 -32.63 16.00
N THR A 5 0.47 -33.49 15.15
CA THR A 5 1.12 -33.06 13.92
C THR A 5 0.12 -32.52 12.89
N LEU A 6 -1.08 -33.10 12.81
CA LEU A 6 -2.14 -32.60 11.92
C LEU A 6 -2.69 -31.26 12.39
N THR A 7 -2.92 -31.10 13.70
CA THR A 7 -3.38 -29.83 14.26
C THR A 7 -2.37 -28.71 14.06
N LEU A 8 -1.07 -29.01 14.21
CA LEU A 8 -0.02 -28.02 13.99
C LEU A 8 0.10 -27.64 12.50
N ALA A 9 -0.01 -28.61 11.59
CA ALA A 9 0.01 -28.35 10.15
C ALA A 9 -1.17 -27.48 9.70
N VAL A 10 -2.37 -27.75 10.22
CA VAL A 10 -3.56 -26.92 9.94
C VAL A 10 -3.40 -25.52 10.52
N LEU A 11 -2.87 -25.38 11.73
CA LEU A 11 -2.63 -24.08 12.36
C LEU A 11 -1.63 -23.24 11.56
N VAL A 12 -0.51 -23.84 11.11
CA VAL A 12 0.48 -23.17 10.26
C VAL A 12 -0.13 -22.73 8.93
N LEU A 13 -0.97 -23.56 8.32
CA LEU A 13 -1.67 -23.23 7.09
C LEU A 13 -2.64 -22.06 7.28
N LEU A 14 -3.39 -22.05 8.39
CA LEU A 14 -4.32 -20.96 8.73
C LEU A 14 -3.60 -19.63 9.01
N LEU A 15 -2.44 -19.68 9.70
CA LEU A 15 -1.60 -18.50 9.95
C LEU A 15 -0.98 -17.93 8.67
N SER A 16 -0.76 -18.75 7.64
CA SER A 16 -0.20 -18.31 6.36
C SER A 16 -1.22 -17.56 5.49
N ALA A 17 -2.52 -17.81 5.71
CA ALA A 17 -3.60 -17.19 4.95
C ALA A 17 -3.82 -15.70 5.29
N THR A 18 -3.27 -15.20 6.41
CA THR A 18 -3.37 -13.78 6.79
C THR A 18 -2.21 -12.93 6.27
N ALA A 19 -1.27 -13.51 5.52
CA ALA A 19 -0.11 -12.80 4.96
C ALA A 19 -0.39 -12.14 3.59
N TRP A 20 -1.63 -12.20 3.09
CA TRP A 20 -2.01 -11.54 1.85
C TRP A 20 -2.33 -10.07 2.09
N GLY A 21 -1.37 -9.19 1.80
CA GLY A 21 -1.58 -7.76 1.93
C GLY A 21 -0.59 -6.87 1.17
N HIS A 22 0.12 -7.35 0.15
CA HIS A 22 1.12 -6.53 -0.53
C HIS A 22 0.82 -6.21 -2.02
N ASP A 23 -0.09 -6.93 -2.68
CA ASP A 23 -0.28 -6.80 -4.14
C ASP A 23 -1.63 -6.18 -4.56
N ALA A 24 -2.34 -5.50 -3.65
CA ALA A 24 -3.68 -4.98 -3.94
C ALA A 24 -3.72 -3.51 -4.39
N ILE A 25 -2.60 -2.78 -4.34
CA ILE A 25 -2.57 -1.35 -4.66
C ILE A 25 -1.90 -1.16 -6.02
N PRO A 26 -2.64 -0.74 -7.05
CA PRO A 26 -2.05 -0.49 -8.37
C PRO A 26 -1.20 0.78 -8.34
N ASP A 27 0.00 0.70 -8.91
CA ASP A 27 0.82 1.87 -9.18
C ASP A 27 0.18 2.70 -10.31
N ILE A 28 0.22 4.03 -10.17
CA ILE A 28 -0.24 4.98 -11.18
C ILE A 28 0.95 5.67 -11.84
N SER A 29 0.97 5.75 -13.17
CA SER A 29 2.00 6.49 -13.89
C SER A 29 1.73 8.00 -13.82
N PRO A 30 2.78 8.86 -13.89
CA PRO A 30 2.60 10.31 -13.95
C PRO A 30 1.68 10.76 -15.09
N GLU A 31 1.82 10.18 -16.27
CA GLU A 31 1.03 10.52 -17.46
C GLU A 31 -0.45 10.23 -17.25
N SER A 32 -0.76 9.12 -16.56
CA SER A 32 -2.13 8.73 -16.23
C SER A 32 -2.77 9.71 -15.25
N LEU A 33 -2.00 10.17 -14.26
CA LEU A 33 -2.40 11.19 -13.29
C LEU A 33 -2.72 12.53 -13.97
N TYR A 34 -1.88 12.96 -14.92
CA TYR A 34 -2.06 14.22 -15.65
C TYR A 34 -3.21 14.17 -16.67
N SER A 35 -3.37 13.06 -17.39
CA SER A 35 -4.29 12.98 -18.53
C SER A 35 -5.75 12.79 -18.11
N ASN A 36 -5.99 11.96 -17.10
CA ASN A 36 -7.33 11.60 -16.65
C ASN A 36 -7.76 12.38 -15.40
N GLY A 37 -6.84 13.11 -14.79
CA GLY A 37 -7.00 13.61 -13.43
C GLY A 37 -6.98 12.45 -12.42
N PHE A 38 -7.10 12.81 -11.14
CA PHE A 38 -7.21 11.84 -10.06
C PHE A 38 -8.46 12.15 -9.24
N GLU A 39 -9.41 11.22 -9.24
CA GLU A 39 -10.58 11.29 -8.37
C GLU A 39 -10.21 10.78 -6.98
N GLY A 40 -9.52 11.61 -6.21
CA GLY A 40 -9.08 11.27 -4.86
C GLY A 40 -8.18 12.33 -4.22
N LEU A 41 -7.64 11.99 -3.05
CA LEU A 41 -6.64 12.80 -2.35
C LEU A 41 -5.24 12.31 -2.70
N ILE A 42 -4.38 13.23 -3.14
CA ILE A 42 -2.95 12.96 -3.34
C ILE A 42 -2.25 13.28 -2.01
N LEU A 43 -1.61 12.28 -1.42
CA LEU A 43 -0.82 12.46 -0.20
C LEU A 43 0.65 12.44 -0.56
N ASP A 44 1.36 13.51 -0.20
CA ASP A 44 2.81 13.58 -0.31
C ASP A 44 3.43 13.30 1.05
N VAL A 45 4.00 12.10 1.20
CA VAL A 45 4.58 11.58 2.45
C VAL A 45 6.08 11.92 2.59
N ARG A 46 6.60 12.81 1.73
CA ARG A 46 7.97 13.34 1.86
C ARG A 46 8.05 14.37 2.98
N SER A 47 9.27 14.80 3.30
CA SER A 47 9.49 15.88 4.26
C SER A 47 8.80 17.19 3.85
N ALA A 48 8.52 18.05 4.83
CA ALA A 48 7.90 19.35 4.56
C ALA A 48 8.78 20.24 3.68
N GLU A 49 10.11 20.12 3.81
CA GLU A 49 11.09 20.83 2.99
C GLU A 49 10.99 20.41 1.52
N GLU A 50 11.00 19.11 1.23
CA GLU A 50 10.86 18.57 -0.14
C GLU A 50 9.51 18.93 -0.77
N PHE A 51 8.44 18.95 0.04
CA PHE A 51 7.13 19.38 -0.41
C PHE A 51 7.11 20.87 -0.77
N ALA A 52 7.76 21.72 0.03
CA ALA A 52 7.85 23.15 -0.20
C ALA A 52 8.69 23.51 -1.44
N GLU A 53 9.69 22.71 -1.78
CA GLU A 53 10.48 22.86 -3.01
C GLU A 53 9.66 22.60 -4.28
N GLY A 54 8.64 21.73 -4.18
CA GLY A 54 7.70 21.46 -5.26
C GLY A 54 6.93 20.16 -5.06
N HIS A 55 5.63 20.19 -5.38
CA HIS A 55 4.72 19.06 -5.22
C HIS A 55 3.62 19.06 -6.30
N VAL A 56 2.90 17.94 -6.40
CA VAL A 56 1.77 17.81 -7.32
C VAL A 56 0.64 18.77 -6.90
N PRO A 57 0.07 19.57 -7.82
CA PRO A 57 -1.02 20.49 -7.47
C PRO A 57 -2.20 19.79 -6.77
N GLY A 58 -2.62 20.35 -5.63
CA GLY A 58 -3.71 19.80 -4.82
C GLY A 58 -3.31 18.67 -3.86
N ALA A 59 -2.04 18.26 -3.83
CA ALA A 59 -1.55 17.31 -2.85
C ALA A 59 -1.54 17.87 -1.43
N LEU A 60 -1.73 16.99 -0.44
CA LEU A 60 -1.60 17.29 0.98
C LEU A 60 -0.32 16.65 1.52
N ASN A 61 0.55 17.45 2.15
CA ASN A 61 1.73 16.91 2.81
C ASN A 61 1.36 16.26 4.15
N VAL A 62 1.74 14.99 4.31
CA VAL A 62 1.57 14.21 5.55
C VAL A 62 2.92 13.55 5.87
N PRO A 63 3.87 14.31 6.44
CA PRO A 63 5.21 13.84 6.78
C PRO A 63 5.23 12.92 8.02
#